data_AF-A0A0G3H8E4-F1
#
_entry.id   AF-A0A0G3H8E4-F1
#
_cell.length_a   1.000
_cell.length_b   1.000
_cell.length_c   1.000
_cell.angle_alpha   90.00
_cell.angle_beta   90.00
_cell.angle_gamma   90.00
#
_symmetry.space_group_name_H-M   'P 1'
#
loop_
_entity.id
_entity.type
_entity.pdbx_description
1 polymer ?
#
loop_
_entity_poly.entity_id
_entity_poly.type
_entity_poly.pdbx_seq_one_letter_code
_entity_poly.pdbx_strand_id
1 'polypeptide(L)'
;MLARLDDVKDRLPEDTVIDEREVQGLLHEATILVEGHLGKTFREPEIPEAVRVVVSRMVARVLQAPKQSQFQESVQVAAGPFSHSGKFAGGGSGGAPWLSASDKQALAAFRKRRRGGVYSVDLV
;
A
#
# COMPACT_ATOMS: atom_id res chain seq x y z
N MET A 1 -15.41 2.02 -0.77
CA MET A 1 -14.20 1.62 -1.52
C MET A 1 -13.46 2.89 -1.92
N LEU A 2 -12.13 2.93 -1.81
CA LEU A 2 -11.35 4.16 -2.02
C LEU A 2 -10.92 4.43 -3.47
N ALA A 3 -10.95 3.41 -4.32
CA ALA A 3 -10.74 3.51 -5.76
C ALA A 3 -11.69 2.55 -6.48
N ARG A 4 -11.89 2.75 -7.77
CA ARG A 4 -12.79 1.96 -8.62
C ARG A 4 -12.01 1.02 -9.53
N LEU A 5 -12.72 0.10 -10.17
CA LEU A 5 -12.15 -0.83 -11.15
C LEU A 5 -11.48 -0.08 -12.31
N ASP A 6 -12.11 0.99 -12.79
CA ASP A 6 -11.57 1.81 -13.88
C ASP A 6 -10.23 2.46 -13.50
N ASP A 7 -10.11 2.96 -12.26
CA ASP A 7 -8.84 3.53 -11.77
C ASP A 7 -7.69 2.50 -11.78
N VAL A 8 -8.01 1.20 -11.65
CA VAL A 8 -7.04 0.10 -11.75
C VAL A 8 -6.75 -0.23 -13.22
N LYS A 9 -7.79 -0.35 -14.06
CA LYS A 9 -7.65 -0.62 -15.51
C LYS A 9 -6.77 0.42 -16.20
N ASP A 10 -6.92 1.70 -15.84
CA ASP A 10 -6.11 2.82 -16.37
C ASP A 10 -4.59 2.69 -16.11
N ARG A 11 -4.18 1.73 -15.27
CA ARG A 11 -2.77 1.51 -14.86
C ARG A 11 -2.19 0.22 -15.39
N LEU A 12 -3.03 -0.59 -16.01
CA LEU A 12 -2.64 -1.85 -16.59
C LEU A 12 -2.47 -1.66 -18.10
N PRO A 13 -1.55 -2.41 -18.73
CA PRO A 13 -1.54 -2.56 -20.18
C PRO A 13 -2.93 -2.96 -20.70
N GLU A 14 -3.35 -2.43 -21.86
CA GLU A 14 -4.69 -2.66 -22.44
C GLU A 14 -5.01 -4.15 -22.67
N ASP A 15 -4.00 -4.97 -22.89
CA ASP A 15 -4.10 -6.42 -23.12
C ASP A 15 -4.10 -7.26 -21.83
N THR A 16 -4.07 -6.62 -20.66
CA THR A 16 -4.06 -7.32 -19.37
C THR A 16 -5.42 -7.97 -19.09
N VAL A 17 -5.46 -9.30 -19.14
CA VAL A 17 -6.62 -10.07 -18.72
C VAL A 17 -6.69 -10.07 -17.19
N ILE A 18 -7.78 -9.49 -16.65
CA ILE A 18 -8.05 -9.43 -15.21
C ILE A 18 -9.36 -10.13 -14.88
N ASP A 19 -9.41 -10.82 -13.74
CA ASP A 19 -10.67 -11.25 -13.15
C ASP A 19 -11.24 -10.10 -12.32
N GLU A 20 -12.39 -9.55 -12.73
CA GLU A 20 -13.02 -8.43 -12.02
C GLU A 20 -13.33 -8.77 -10.57
N ARG A 21 -13.66 -10.02 -10.23
CA ARG A 21 -13.92 -10.43 -8.84
C ARG A 21 -12.65 -10.39 -8.00
N GLU A 22 -11.53 -10.82 -8.56
CA GLU A 22 -10.21 -10.73 -7.93
C GLU A 22 -9.85 -9.26 -7.66
N VAL A 23 -10.02 -8.39 -8.66
CA VAL A 23 -9.72 -6.95 -8.52
C VAL A 23 -10.60 -6.30 -7.45
N GLN A 24 -11.88 -6.66 -7.36
CA GLN A 24 -12.77 -6.16 -6.31
C GLN A 24 -12.32 -6.61 -4.91
N GLY A 25 -11.88 -7.86 -4.77
CA GLY A 25 -11.28 -8.37 -3.53
C GLY A 25 -10.06 -7.56 -3.11
N LEU A 26 -9.12 -7.36 -4.05
CA LEU A 26 -7.90 -6.59 -3.81
C LEU A 26 -8.19 -5.11 -3.49
N LEU A 27 -9.18 -4.49 -4.14
CA LEU A 27 -9.59 -3.12 -3.84
C LEU A 27 -10.18 -3.00 -2.43
N HIS A 28 -10.90 -4.02 -1.96
CA HIS A 28 -11.44 -4.05 -0.61
C HIS A 28 -10.31 -4.17 0.43
N GLU A 29 -9.37 -5.10 0.22
CA GLU A 29 -8.20 -5.26 1.10
C GLU A 29 -7.32 -4.00 1.13
N ALA A 30 -7.04 -3.41 -0.04
CA ALA A 30 -6.28 -2.18 -0.16
C ALA A 30 -6.98 -1.01 0.56
N THR A 31 -8.32 -0.94 0.48
CA THR A 31 -9.10 0.06 1.20
C THR A 31 -8.92 -0.09 2.71
N ILE A 32 -9.12 -1.29 3.25
CA ILE A 32 -8.95 -1.58 4.68
C ILE A 32 -7.54 -1.21 5.15
N LEU A 33 -6.52 -1.59 4.37
CA LEU A 33 -5.12 -1.31 4.70
C LEU A 33 -4.83 0.20 4.73
N VAL A 34 -5.32 0.95 3.75
CA VAL A 34 -5.11 2.40 3.65
C VAL A 34 -5.86 3.16 4.75
N GLU A 35 -7.11 2.81 5.03
CA GLU A 35 -7.88 3.44 6.11
C GLU A 35 -7.27 3.13 7.49
N GLY A 36 -6.83 1.89 7.70
CA GLY A 36 -6.09 1.48 8.90
C GLY A 36 -4.78 2.25 9.06
N HIS A 37 -4.03 2.43 7.97
CA HIS A 37 -2.79 3.22 7.97
C HIS A 37 -3.03 4.70 8.29
N LEU A 38 -4.10 5.28 7.74
CA LEU A 38 -4.45 6.68 7.93
C LEU A 38 -5.14 6.94 9.27
N GLY A 39 -5.71 5.92 9.90
CA GLY A 39 -6.48 6.03 11.14
C GLY A 39 -7.78 6.81 10.98
N LYS A 40 -8.31 6.86 9.76
CA LYS A 40 -9.59 7.50 9.41
C LYS A 40 -10.13 6.91 8.10
N THR A 41 -11.44 7.05 7.92
CA THR A 41 -12.16 6.58 6.73
C THR A 41 -12.47 7.75 5.79
N PHE A 42 -12.71 7.45 4.51
CA PHE A 42 -13.21 8.41 3.53
C PHE A 42 -14.47 7.87 2.86
N ARG A 43 -15.33 8.77 2.39
CA ARG A 43 -16.54 8.44 1.64
C ARG A 43 -16.64 9.30 0.40
N GLU A 44 -17.27 8.79 -0.65
CA GLU A 44 -17.56 9.59 -1.83
C GLU A 44 -18.51 10.75 -1.46
N PRO A 45 -18.36 11.93 -2.09
CA PRO A 45 -17.36 12.29 -3.11
C PRO A 45 -16.00 12.77 -2.56
N GLU A 46 -15.82 12.78 -1.24
CA GLU A 46 -14.70 13.44 -0.53
C GLU A 46 -13.40 12.63 -0.47
N ILE A 47 -13.16 11.71 -1.41
CA ILE A 47 -11.95 10.88 -1.44
C ILE A 47 -10.83 11.68 -2.13
N PRO A 48 -9.73 12.04 -1.43
CA PRO A 48 -8.63 12.76 -2.05
C PRO A 48 -7.99 11.96 -3.19
N GLU A 49 -7.60 12.63 -4.25
CA GLU A 49 -6.99 11.99 -5.43
C GLU A 49 -5.75 11.17 -5.06
N ALA A 50 -4.89 11.68 -4.18
CA ALA A 50 -3.71 10.95 -3.70
C ALA A 50 -4.06 9.61 -3.04
N VAL A 51 -5.18 9.54 -2.31
CA VAL A 51 -5.66 8.30 -1.67
C VAL A 51 -6.15 7.33 -2.73
N ARG A 52 -6.96 7.80 -3.68
CA ARG A 52 -7.44 7.01 -4.82
C ARG A 52 -6.26 6.43 -5.60
N VAL A 53 -5.27 7.28 -5.90
CA VAL A 53 -4.06 6.89 -6.63
C VAL A 53 -3.24 5.87 -5.87
N VAL A 54 -3.07 5.98 -4.56
CA VAL A 54 -2.32 4.95 -3.82
C VAL A 54 -3.05 3.62 -3.87
N VAL A 55 -4.37 3.60 -3.63
CA VAL A 55 -5.17 2.36 -3.58
C VAL A 55 -5.14 1.62 -4.91
N SER A 56 -5.45 2.27 -6.03
CA SER A 56 -5.42 1.59 -7.33
C SER A 56 -4.00 1.19 -7.77
N ARG A 57 -2.95 1.90 -7.29
CA ARG A 57 -1.55 1.52 -7.57
C ARG A 57 -1.17 0.26 -6.81
N MET A 58 -1.61 0.12 -5.56
CA MET A 58 -1.37 -1.07 -4.76
C MET A 58 -1.96 -2.29 -5.44
N VAL A 59 -3.19 -2.20 -5.94
CA VAL A 59 -3.87 -3.30 -6.65
C VAL A 59 -3.18 -3.61 -7.98
N ALA A 60 -2.90 -2.61 -8.81
CA ALA A 60 -2.18 -2.82 -10.07
C ALA A 60 -0.81 -3.50 -9.86
N ARG A 61 -0.10 -3.11 -8.80
CA ARG A 61 1.20 -3.71 -8.42
C ARG A 61 1.08 -5.18 -8.06
N VAL A 62 0.01 -5.58 -7.36
CA VAL A 62 -0.24 -7.00 -7.05
C VAL A 62 -0.48 -7.78 -8.34
N LEU A 63 -1.33 -7.27 -9.24
CA LEU A 63 -1.68 -7.93 -10.49
C LEU A 63 -0.47 -8.08 -11.44
N GLN A 64 0.47 -7.13 -11.39
CA GLN A 64 1.70 -7.15 -12.20
C GLN A 64 2.87 -7.89 -11.53
N ALA A 65 2.76 -8.28 -10.26
CA ALA A 65 3.84 -8.93 -9.55
C ALA A 65 4.10 -10.34 -10.15
N PRO A 66 5.35 -10.69 -10.49
CA PRO A 66 5.67 -12.03 -10.97
C PRO A 66 5.29 -13.08 -9.94
N LYS A 67 4.51 -14.10 -10.33
CA LYS A 67 4.09 -15.20 -9.43
C LYS A 67 5.29 -15.89 -8.74
N GLN A 68 6.46 -15.90 -9.39
CA GLN A 68 7.71 -16.44 -8.84
C GLN A 68 8.32 -15.61 -7.70
N SER A 69 8.01 -14.31 -7.60
CA SER A 69 8.51 -13.42 -6.54
C SER A 69 7.72 -13.53 -5.23
N GLN A 70 6.61 -14.27 -5.21
CA GLN A 70 5.74 -14.46 -4.04
C GLN A 70 6.42 -15.28 -2.92
N PHE A 71 7.57 -15.91 -3.17
CA PHE A 71 8.29 -16.75 -2.21
C PHE A 71 9.74 -16.30 -1.93
N GLN A 72 10.16 -15.11 -2.39
CA GLN A 72 11.54 -14.68 -2.18
C GLN A 72 11.77 -14.14 -0.77
N GLU A 73 12.26 -15.03 0.08
CA GLU A 73 12.88 -14.72 1.36
C GLU A 73 14.28 -14.12 1.15
N SER A 74 14.31 -12.86 0.69
CA SER A 74 15.37 -11.94 1.09
C SER A 74 16.80 -12.24 0.54
N VAL A 75 17.19 -11.67 -0.61
CA VAL A 75 18.59 -11.74 -1.09
C VAL A 75 19.50 -10.83 -0.25
N GLN A 76 20.50 -11.42 0.42
CA GLN A 76 21.62 -10.73 1.06
C GLN A 76 22.81 -10.77 0.11
N VAL A 77 23.27 -9.61 -0.37
CA VAL A 77 24.58 -9.49 -1.02
C VAL A 77 25.50 -8.74 -0.07
N ALA A 78 26.48 -9.45 0.49
CA ALA A 78 27.55 -8.86 1.28
C ALA A 78 28.73 -8.54 0.36
N ALA A 79 29.12 -7.27 0.28
CA ALA A 79 30.35 -6.84 -0.39
C ALA A 79 30.98 -5.68 0.38
N GLY A 80 31.87 -5.99 1.34
CA GLY A 80 32.75 -4.99 1.97
C GLY A 80 32.05 -3.93 2.87
N PRO A 81 32.76 -2.86 3.27
CA PRO A 81 32.43 -2.04 4.45
C PRO A 81 31.20 -1.12 4.30
N PHE A 82 30.58 -1.07 3.13
CA PHE A 82 29.31 -0.38 2.91
C PHE A 82 28.32 -1.37 2.31
N SER A 83 27.62 -2.11 3.18
CA SER A 83 26.50 -2.93 2.76
C SER A 83 25.23 -2.06 2.69
N HIS A 84 24.62 -1.99 1.51
CA HIS A 84 23.26 -1.50 1.35
C HIS A 84 22.35 -2.69 1.06
N SER A 85 21.70 -3.19 2.11
CA SER A 85 20.67 -4.20 2.03
C SER A 85 19.34 -3.57 1.60
N GLY A 86 19.14 -3.46 0.29
CA GLY A 86 17.84 -3.12 -0.28
C GLY A 86 16.89 -4.31 -0.29
N LYS A 87 16.32 -4.68 0.85
CA LYS A 87 15.21 -5.66 0.93
C LYS A 87 13.89 -4.92 1.09
N PHE A 88 13.17 -4.69 -0.01
CA PHE A 88 11.77 -4.26 0.06
C PHE A 88 10.86 -5.18 -0.73
N ALA A 89 10.40 -6.23 -0.06
CA ALA A 89 9.07 -6.82 -0.26
C ALA A 89 8.56 -7.37 1.09
N GLY A 90 8.70 -6.60 2.17
CA GLY A 90 8.06 -6.91 3.44
C GLY A 90 6.55 -6.73 3.29
N GLY A 91 5.87 -7.77 2.80
CA GLY A 91 4.41 -7.84 2.63
C GLY A 91 3.92 -8.47 1.32
N GLY A 92 4.81 -8.77 0.36
CA GLY A 92 4.41 -9.25 -0.98
C GLY A 92 4.23 -10.76 -1.13
N SER A 93 4.38 -11.55 -0.06
CA SER A 93 4.50 -13.01 -0.16
C SER A 93 3.16 -13.77 -0.25
N GLY A 94 2.03 -13.08 -0.37
CA GLY A 94 0.70 -13.71 -0.28
C GLY A 94 -0.33 -13.25 -1.31
N GLY A 95 0.05 -12.47 -2.33
CA GLY A 95 -0.91 -11.93 -3.30
C GLY A 95 -1.81 -10.81 -2.75
N ALA A 96 -1.60 -10.35 -1.52
CA ALA A 96 -2.34 -9.25 -0.92
C ALA A 96 -1.70 -7.88 -1.24
N PRO A 97 -2.47 -6.77 -1.28
CA PRO A 97 -1.94 -5.42 -1.48
C PRO A 97 -1.05 -4.95 -0.34
N TRP A 98 0.01 -4.18 -0.66
CA TRP A 98 0.90 -3.59 0.35
C TRP A 98 1.25 -2.13 0.06
N LEU A 99 1.52 -1.38 1.14
CA LEU A 99 1.99 0.00 1.08
C LEU A 99 3.51 0.07 0.90
N SER A 100 3.96 0.65 -0.21
CA SER A 100 5.37 0.99 -0.41
C SER A 100 5.80 2.21 0.41
N ALA A 101 7.10 2.50 0.48
CA ALA A 101 7.61 3.70 1.15
C ALA A 101 7.09 4.99 0.50
N SER A 102 7.07 5.05 -0.83
CA SER A 102 6.53 6.20 -1.59
C SER A 102 5.03 6.38 -1.36
N ASP A 103 4.27 5.29 -1.24
CA ASP A 103 2.83 5.36 -0.95
C ASP A 103 2.59 5.96 0.43
N LYS A 104 3.37 5.56 1.44
CA LYS A 104 3.30 6.12 2.79
C LYS A 104 3.65 7.61 2.80
N GLN A 105 4.61 8.04 2.00
CA GLN A 105 4.97 9.45 1.87
C GLN A 105 3.83 10.25 1.23
N ALA A 106 3.22 9.76 0.15
CA ALA A 106 2.07 10.39 -0.48
C ALA A 106 0.85 10.49 0.47
N LEU A 107 0.69 9.50 1.35
CA LEU A 107 -0.38 9.45 2.34
C LEU A 107 -0.12 10.27 3.62
N ALA A 108 1.10 10.75 3.84
CA ALA A 108 1.53 11.33 5.11
C ALA A 108 0.66 12.51 5.57
N ALA A 109 0.24 13.37 4.64
CA ALA A 109 -0.60 14.53 4.92
C ALA A 109 -2.00 14.17 5.44
N PHE A 110 -2.50 12.99 5.09
CA PHE A 110 -3.86 12.56 5.41
C PHE A 110 -3.95 11.79 6.73
N ARG A 111 -2.83 11.34 7.29
CA ARG A 111 -2.81 10.51 8.49
C ARG A 111 -3.36 11.29 9.68
N LYS A 112 -4.30 10.70 10.42
CA LYS A 112 -4.82 11.26 11.66
C LYS A 112 -3.64 11.45 12.61
N ARG A 113 -3.31 12.70 12.94
CA ARG A 113 -2.30 12.99 13.96
C ARG A 113 -2.82 12.40 15.27
N ARG A 114 -2.06 11.49 15.87
CA ARG A 114 -2.26 11.17 17.28
C ARG A 114 -2.06 12.49 18.01
N ARG A 115 -3.09 13.00 18.71
CA ARG A 115 -2.92 14.06 19.70
C ARG A 115 -1.93 13.52 20.73
N GLY A 116 -0.65 13.81 20.56
CA GLY A 116 0.35 13.59 21.59
C GLY A 116 0.01 14.56 22.70
N GLY A 117 -0.74 14.10 23.69
CA GLY A 117 -0.80 14.77 24.98
C GLY A 117 0.59 14.71 25.58
N VAL A 118 1.12 15.86 25.98
CA VAL A 118 2.28 15.89 26.88
C VAL A 118 1.77 15.33 28.20
N TYR A 119 2.21 14.14 28.58
CA TYR A 119 1.94 13.61 29.90
C TYR A 119 3.07 14.07 30.82
N SER A 120 2.77 14.99 31.74
CA SER A 120 3.63 15.24 32.89
C SER A 120 3.31 14.18 33.94
N VAL A 121 4.31 13.43 34.37
CA VAL A 121 4.21 12.56 35.54
C VAL A 121 4.93 13.31 36.65
N ASP A 122 4.16 13.87 37.58
CA ASP A 122 4.74 14.40 38.82
C ASP A 122 5.15 13.21 39.68
N LEU A 123 6.45 13.08 39.93
CA LEU A 123 7.00 12.11 40.86
C LEU A 123 6.80 12.66 42.28
N VAL A 124 5.99 11.94 43.07
CA VAL A 124 5.79 12.15 44.51
C VAL A 124 6.80 11.31 45.29
#